data_AF-A0AAE3FG00-F1
#
_entry.id   AF-A0AAE3FG00-F1
#
_cell.length_a   1.000
_cell.length_b   1.000
_cell.length_c   1.000
_cell.angle_alpha   90.00
_cell.angle_beta   90.00
_cell.angle_gamma   90.00
#
_symmetry.space_group_name_H-M   'P 1'
#
loop_
_entity.id
_entity.type
_entity.pdbx_description
1 polymer ?
#
loop_
_entity_poly.entity_id
_entity_poly.type
_entity_poly.pdbx_seq_one_letter_code
_entity_poly.pdbx_strand_id
1 'polypeptide(L)'
;MKYLFIGNSFTYFNDMPYTFLNMVKTVDRDAVVESLAYGGYSLAQYADEETEVGKMAISKIVSYEWDYVILQEQSLVPCTDKEKFIATVRKLCTMISQVGAKVILYETWAYRRDSEKLASTGMTYDEMNRRLSEAYNEAAEATGAVVARVGDVFARIMNSGNITHLINQNDNYHPSTSGSYLAACVIFRTITGKQTIGLPCPSNVSLYNLSVIQKVTDSFV
;
A
#
# COMPACT_ATOMS: atom_id res chain seq x y z
N MET A 1 -11.02 9.62 13.11
CA MET A 1 -11.07 8.81 11.89
C MET A 1 -10.48 7.43 12.15
N LYS A 2 -11.10 6.39 11.60
CA LYS A 2 -10.75 4.99 11.80
C LYS A 2 -10.29 4.38 10.47
N TYR A 3 -9.15 3.71 10.50
CA TYR A 3 -8.48 3.15 9.32
C TYR A 3 -8.24 1.66 9.50
N LEU A 4 -8.60 0.86 8.51
CA LEU A 4 -8.27 -0.57 8.48
C LEU A 4 -7.36 -0.89 7.29
N PHE A 5 -6.18 -1.41 7.57
CA PHE A 5 -5.31 -1.99 6.54
C PHE A 5 -5.58 -3.48 6.37
N ILE A 6 -5.78 -3.92 5.14
CA ILE A 6 -5.87 -5.35 4.77
C ILE A 6 -4.79 -5.63 3.75
N GLY A 7 -3.91 -6.59 4.03
CA GLY A 7 -2.78 -6.86 3.15
C GLY A 7 -1.86 -7.96 3.66
N ASN A 8 -0.56 -7.81 3.43
CA ASN A 8 0.44 -8.81 3.81
C ASN A 8 1.74 -8.16 4.30
N SER A 9 2.89 -8.79 4.07
CA SER A 9 4.20 -8.29 4.47
C SER A 9 4.53 -6.92 3.87
N PHE A 10 3.99 -6.56 2.70
CA PHE A 10 4.14 -5.22 2.12
C PHE A 10 3.39 -4.15 2.92
N THR A 11 2.43 -4.58 3.73
CA THR A 11 1.72 -3.74 4.70
C THR A 11 2.42 -3.74 6.06
N TYR A 12 2.69 -4.88 6.71
CA TYR A 12 3.15 -4.84 8.11
C TYR A 12 4.67 -4.62 8.29
N PHE A 13 5.50 -4.77 7.26
CA PHE A 13 6.95 -4.60 7.44
C PHE A 13 7.31 -3.20 7.94
N ASN A 14 8.27 -3.16 8.87
CA ASN A 14 8.75 -1.95 9.52
C ASN A 14 7.64 -1.13 10.22
N ASP A 15 6.60 -1.81 10.72
CA ASP A 15 5.47 -1.20 11.43
C ASP A 15 4.82 -0.05 10.63
N MET A 16 4.65 -0.24 9.32
CA MET A 16 4.11 0.81 8.44
C MET A 16 2.74 1.33 8.89
N PRO A 17 1.75 0.50 9.31
CA PRO A 17 0.48 1.02 9.81
C PRO A 17 0.63 1.87 11.08
N TYR A 18 1.60 1.56 11.95
CA TYR A 18 1.89 2.38 13.12
C TYR A 18 2.60 3.69 12.75
N THR A 19 3.47 3.66 11.76
CA THR A 19 4.07 4.88 11.18
C THR A 19 2.98 5.79 10.62
N PHE A 20 2.03 5.23 9.85
CA PHE A 20 0.87 5.94 9.35
C PHE A 20 -0.01 6.50 10.49
N LEU A 21 -0.26 5.72 11.55
CA LEU A 21 -0.99 6.18 12.74
C LEU A 21 -0.37 7.44 13.34
N ASN A 22 0.96 7.45 13.50
CA ASN A 22 1.67 8.62 14.04
C ASN A 22 1.54 9.85 13.13
N MET A 23 1.44 9.65 11.81
CA MET A 23 1.19 10.75 10.87
C MET A 23 -0.24 11.28 10.97
N VAL A 24 -1.26 10.41 10.93
CA VAL A 24 -2.66 10.86 11.02
C VAL A 24 -2.99 11.50 12.36
N LYS A 25 -2.30 11.11 13.45
CA LYS A 25 -2.42 11.78 14.75
C LYS A 25 -1.98 13.24 14.79
N THR A 26 -1.23 13.70 13.79
CA THR A 26 -0.89 15.13 13.66
C THR A 26 -2.07 15.98 13.20
N VAL A 27 -3.07 15.37 12.55
CA VAL A 27 -4.28 16.05 12.04
C VAL A 27 -5.54 15.63 12.78
N ASP A 28 -5.54 14.44 13.37
CA ASP A 28 -6.65 13.86 14.12
C ASP A 28 -6.11 13.02 15.28
N ARG A 29 -6.07 13.61 16.48
CA ARG A 29 -5.46 13.00 17.67
C ARG A 29 -6.15 11.70 18.11
N ASP A 30 -7.44 11.57 17.80
CA ASP A 30 -8.27 10.42 18.16
C ASP A 30 -8.31 9.36 17.06
N ALA A 31 -7.45 9.49 16.04
CA ALA A 31 -7.34 8.52 14.96
C ALA A 31 -6.99 7.12 15.49
N VAL A 32 -7.67 6.11 14.93
CA VAL A 32 -7.45 4.69 15.20
C VAL A 32 -7.04 4.00 13.92
N VAL A 33 -5.95 3.23 13.97
CA VAL A 33 -5.47 2.43 12.85
C VAL A 33 -5.38 0.99 13.32
N GLU A 34 -6.02 0.09 12.58
CA GLU A 34 -5.84 -1.35 12.73
C GLU A 34 -5.36 -1.97 11.43
N SER A 35 -4.78 -3.17 11.53
CA SER A 35 -4.37 -3.95 10.38
C SER A 35 -4.75 -5.42 10.54
N LEU A 36 -5.14 -6.04 9.42
CA LEU A 36 -5.22 -7.48 9.24
C LEU A 36 -4.29 -7.84 8.09
N ALA A 37 -3.06 -8.21 8.40
CA ALA A 37 -2.05 -8.47 7.38
C ALA A 37 -1.26 -9.74 7.71
N TYR A 38 -1.33 -10.74 6.83
CA TYR A 38 -0.64 -12.02 6.97
C TYR A 38 0.34 -12.24 5.83
N GLY A 39 1.52 -12.77 6.15
CA GLY A 39 2.60 -12.94 5.16
C GLY A 39 2.14 -13.74 3.94
N GLY A 40 2.29 -13.15 2.75
CA GLY A 40 1.95 -13.78 1.46
C GLY A 40 0.46 -13.80 1.10
N TYR A 41 -0.45 -13.34 1.95
CA TYR A 41 -1.89 -13.40 1.67
C TYR A 41 -2.31 -12.46 0.53
N SER A 42 -3.30 -12.91 -0.23
CA SER A 42 -3.98 -12.15 -1.29
C SER A 42 -5.32 -11.60 -0.83
N LEU A 43 -5.83 -10.56 -1.50
CA LEU A 43 -7.18 -10.05 -1.24
C LEU A 43 -8.24 -11.11 -1.53
N ALA A 44 -7.98 -12.02 -2.47
CA ALA A 44 -8.92 -13.10 -2.78
C ALA A 44 -9.14 -14.02 -1.57
N GLN A 45 -8.08 -14.29 -0.78
CA GLN A 45 -8.20 -15.06 0.46
C GLN A 45 -8.98 -14.28 1.53
N TYR A 46 -8.77 -12.96 1.64
CA TYR A 46 -9.54 -12.12 2.55
C TYR A 46 -11.02 -11.95 2.13
N ALA A 47 -11.33 -12.15 0.85
CA ALA A 47 -12.68 -12.08 0.31
C ALA A 47 -13.41 -13.44 0.30
N ASP A 48 -12.76 -14.52 0.72
CA ASP A 48 -13.29 -15.89 0.71
C ASP A 48 -13.99 -16.23 2.04
N GLU A 49 -15.32 -16.18 2.02
CA GLU A 49 -16.21 -16.34 3.18
C GLU A 49 -16.21 -17.77 3.74
N GLU A 50 -15.69 -18.74 2.99
CA GLU A 50 -15.58 -20.12 3.43
C GLU A 50 -14.35 -20.34 4.32
N THR A 51 -13.36 -19.45 4.23
CA THR A 51 -12.10 -19.54 4.99
C THR A 51 -12.17 -18.77 6.30
N GLU A 52 -11.46 -19.24 7.32
CA GLU A 52 -11.40 -18.54 8.62
C GLU A 52 -10.81 -17.13 8.50
N VAL A 53 -9.82 -16.95 7.61
CA VAL A 53 -9.23 -15.62 7.38
C VAL A 53 -10.23 -14.68 6.71
N GLY A 54 -11.01 -15.15 5.74
CA GLY A 54 -11.98 -14.32 5.04
C GLY A 54 -13.17 -13.98 5.92
N LYS A 55 -13.68 -14.94 6.72
CA LYS A 55 -14.69 -14.65 7.76
C LYS A 55 -14.22 -13.58 8.73
N MET A 56 -12.98 -13.68 9.21
CA MET A 56 -12.38 -12.69 10.09
C MET A 56 -12.24 -11.33 9.41
N ALA A 57 -11.77 -11.27 8.16
CA ALA A 57 -11.62 -10.03 7.41
C ALA A 57 -12.96 -9.36 7.15
N ILE A 58 -13.96 -10.11 6.69
CA ILE A 58 -15.30 -9.63 6.42
C ILE A 58 -15.95 -9.15 7.72
N SER A 59 -15.87 -9.95 8.80
CA SER A 59 -16.35 -9.53 10.12
C SER A 59 -15.68 -8.21 10.56
N LYS A 60 -14.37 -8.08 10.37
CA LYS A 60 -13.63 -6.86 10.72
C LYS A 60 -14.04 -5.67 9.87
N ILE A 61 -14.31 -5.87 8.58
CA ILE A 61 -14.82 -4.82 7.67
C ILE A 61 -16.22 -4.37 8.12
N VAL A 62 -17.13 -5.31 8.41
CA VAL A 62 -18.57 -4.98 8.58
C VAL A 62 -18.97 -4.64 10.01
N SER A 63 -18.22 -5.08 11.02
CA SER A 63 -18.60 -4.93 12.43
C SER A 63 -18.08 -3.66 13.09
N TYR A 64 -17.37 -2.80 12.35
CA TYR A 64 -16.77 -1.58 12.86
C TYR A 64 -16.96 -0.43 11.87
N GLU A 65 -17.19 0.77 12.39
CA GLU A 65 -17.41 1.97 11.58
C GLU A 65 -16.06 2.52 11.09
N TRP A 66 -15.50 1.92 10.05
CA TRP A 66 -14.30 2.43 9.39
C TRP A 66 -14.63 3.67 8.56
N ASP A 67 -13.75 4.68 8.59
CA ASP A 67 -13.82 5.78 7.62
C ASP A 67 -13.12 5.39 6.32
N TYR A 68 -12.02 4.63 6.45
CA TYR A 68 -11.20 4.17 5.33
C TYR A 68 -10.77 2.72 5.50
N VAL A 69 -10.86 1.95 4.43
CA VAL A 69 -10.26 0.62 4.31
C VAL A 69 -9.19 0.67 3.22
N ILE A 70 -7.96 0.36 3.60
CA ILE A 70 -6.78 0.36 2.74
C ILE A 70 -6.52 -1.09 2.31
N LEU A 71 -6.66 -1.37 1.02
CA LEU A 71 -6.51 -2.71 0.44
C LEU A 71 -5.19 -2.83 -0.31
N GLN A 72 -4.36 -3.79 0.10
CA GLN A 72 -3.10 -4.13 -0.55
C GLN A 72 -3.12 -5.57 -1.04
N GLU A 73 -2.92 -5.76 -2.35
CA GLU A 73 -2.88 -7.09 -2.97
C GLU A 73 -1.49 -7.72 -2.88
N GLN A 74 -1.43 -9.05 -2.88
CA GLN A 74 -0.21 -9.82 -3.09
C GLN A 74 0.58 -9.26 -4.29
N SER A 75 1.85 -8.95 -4.05
CA SER A 75 2.73 -8.13 -4.90
C SER A 75 2.87 -8.51 -6.39
N LEU A 76 2.48 -9.71 -6.82
CA LEU A 76 2.51 -10.16 -8.22
C LEU A 76 1.12 -10.31 -8.84
N VAL A 77 0.08 -10.55 -8.05
CA VAL A 77 -1.26 -10.88 -8.56
C VAL A 77 -1.77 -9.83 -9.55
N PRO A 78 -1.64 -8.50 -9.32
CA PRO A 78 -2.08 -7.50 -10.31
C PRO A 78 -1.33 -7.58 -11.65
N CYS A 79 -0.10 -8.11 -11.67
CA CYS A 79 0.70 -8.28 -12.90
C CYS A 79 0.39 -9.58 -13.64
N THR A 80 0.10 -10.65 -12.91
CA THR A 80 -0.04 -12.02 -13.46
C THR A 80 -1.49 -12.42 -13.69
N ASP A 81 -2.42 -11.84 -12.92
CA ASP A 81 -3.85 -12.14 -12.97
C ASP A 81 -4.67 -10.88 -12.64
N LYS A 82 -4.56 -9.88 -13.54
CA LYS A 82 -5.21 -8.58 -13.42
C LYS A 82 -6.72 -8.70 -13.31
N GLU A 83 -7.34 -9.61 -14.06
CA GLU A 83 -8.78 -9.81 -14.05
C GLU A 83 -9.27 -10.29 -12.67
N LYS A 84 -8.59 -11.28 -12.08
CA LYS A 84 -8.90 -11.74 -10.72
C LYS A 84 -8.69 -10.65 -9.68
N PHE A 85 -7.61 -9.86 -9.80
CA PHE A 85 -7.38 -8.72 -8.92
C PHE A 85 -8.54 -7.71 -8.98
N ILE A 86 -8.93 -7.26 -10.17
CA ILE A 86 -10.03 -6.29 -10.35
C ILE A 86 -11.36 -6.86 -9.84
N ALA A 87 -11.66 -8.13 -10.15
CA ALA A 87 -12.88 -8.79 -9.68
C ALA A 87 -12.93 -8.88 -8.15
N THR A 88 -11.81 -9.20 -7.51
CA THR A 88 -11.67 -9.28 -6.05
C THR A 88 -11.84 -7.91 -5.41
N VAL A 89 -11.17 -6.88 -5.96
CA VAL A 89 -11.33 -5.50 -5.49
C VAL A 89 -12.77 -5.04 -5.62
N ARG A 90 -13.46 -5.33 -6.73
CA ARG A 90 -14.89 -5.02 -6.90
C ARG A 90 -15.77 -5.67 -5.83
N LYS A 91 -15.51 -6.94 -5.51
CA LYS A 91 -16.22 -7.66 -4.43
C LYS A 91 -16.02 -6.96 -3.08
N LEU A 92 -14.78 -6.65 -2.71
CA LEU A 92 -14.46 -5.98 -1.45
C LEU A 92 -15.00 -4.54 -1.41
N CYS A 93 -14.85 -3.76 -2.47
CA CYS A 93 -15.39 -2.39 -2.57
C CYS A 93 -16.90 -2.36 -2.36
N THR A 94 -17.63 -3.33 -2.93
CA THR A 94 -19.08 -3.45 -2.72
C THR A 94 -19.41 -3.65 -1.24
N MET A 95 -18.74 -4.59 -0.56
CA MET A 95 -18.95 -4.84 0.87
C MET A 95 -18.58 -3.62 1.74
N ILE A 96 -17.43 -3.01 1.47
CA ILE A 96 -16.93 -1.87 2.25
C ILE A 96 -17.84 -0.64 2.08
N SER A 97 -18.34 -0.40 0.88
CA SER A 97 -19.24 0.74 0.61
C SER A 97 -20.60 0.59 1.30
N GLN A 98 -21.07 -0.63 1.52
CA GLN A 98 -22.32 -0.90 2.26
C GLN A 98 -22.25 -0.45 3.72
N VAL A 99 -21.04 -0.39 4.31
CA VAL A 99 -20.81 0.13 5.66
C VAL A 99 -20.31 1.58 5.68
N GLY A 100 -20.33 2.26 4.52
CA GLY A 100 -20.05 3.69 4.40
C GLY A 100 -18.56 4.09 4.40
N ALA A 101 -17.65 3.12 4.44
CA ALA A 101 -16.21 3.41 4.41
C ALA A 101 -15.70 3.65 2.98
N LYS A 102 -14.67 4.49 2.85
CA LYS A 102 -13.99 4.74 1.57
C LYS A 102 -12.87 3.73 1.35
N VAL A 103 -12.70 3.29 0.11
CA VAL A 103 -11.63 2.34 -0.24
C VAL A 103 -10.41 3.08 -0.80
N ILE A 104 -9.25 2.78 -0.23
CA ILE A 104 -7.94 3.18 -0.77
C ILE A 104 -7.23 1.93 -1.26
N LEU A 105 -6.83 1.90 -2.52
CA LEU A 105 -5.99 0.84 -3.06
C LEU A 105 -4.52 1.22 -2.84
N TYR A 106 -3.81 0.43 -2.05
CA TYR A 106 -2.38 0.58 -1.81
C TYR A 106 -1.61 -0.09 -2.96
N GLU A 107 -1.28 0.70 -3.99
CA GLU A 107 -0.48 0.28 -5.14
C GLU A 107 0.93 -0.10 -4.70
N THR A 108 1.34 -1.35 -4.92
CA THR A 108 2.68 -1.84 -4.57
C THR A 108 3.73 -1.49 -5.63
N TRP A 109 5.01 -1.79 -5.37
CA TRP A 109 6.14 -1.48 -6.25
C TRP A 109 6.68 -2.71 -6.99
N ALA A 110 7.35 -2.44 -8.12
CA ALA A 110 8.17 -3.44 -8.79
C ALA A 110 9.34 -3.91 -7.91
N TYR A 111 9.67 -5.19 -8.01
CA TYR A 111 10.81 -5.78 -7.30
C TYR A 111 12.14 -5.18 -7.74
N ARG A 112 13.21 -5.32 -6.94
CA ARG A 112 14.51 -4.73 -7.27
C ARG A 112 15.03 -5.28 -8.61
N ARG A 113 15.68 -4.42 -9.41
CA ARG A 113 16.14 -4.70 -10.79
C ARG A 113 17.02 -5.95 -10.92
N ASP A 114 17.86 -6.18 -9.93
CA ASP A 114 18.83 -7.27 -9.81
C ASP A 114 18.30 -8.43 -8.94
N SER A 115 17.00 -8.44 -8.60
CA SER A 115 16.42 -9.54 -7.82
C SER A 115 16.18 -10.77 -8.70
N GLU A 116 16.60 -11.94 -8.20
CA GLU A 116 16.27 -13.23 -8.82
C GLU A 116 14.75 -13.43 -8.90
N LYS A 117 14.01 -12.91 -7.92
CA LYS A 117 12.55 -12.96 -7.90
C LYS A 117 11.95 -12.19 -9.07
N LEU A 118 12.43 -10.99 -9.40
CA LEU A 118 12.01 -10.28 -10.62
C LEU A 118 12.36 -11.09 -11.86
N ALA A 119 13.59 -11.57 -11.97
CA ALA A 119 14.02 -12.37 -13.12
C ALA A 119 13.13 -13.60 -13.35
N SER A 120 12.70 -14.28 -12.27
CA SER A 120 11.80 -15.43 -12.34
C SER A 120 10.40 -15.12 -12.89
N THR A 121 9.98 -13.85 -12.87
CA THR A 121 8.70 -13.43 -13.46
C THR A 121 8.75 -13.31 -14.99
N GLY A 122 9.95 -13.22 -15.57
CA GLY A 122 10.14 -12.88 -16.99
C GLY A 122 9.85 -11.42 -17.33
N MET A 123 9.51 -10.57 -16.36
CA MET A 123 9.29 -9.14 -16.57
C MET A 123 10.57 -8.33 -16.31
N THR A 124 10.71 -7.20 -17.01
CA THR A 124 11.65 -6.15 -16.60
C THR A 124 11.08 -5.37 -15.42
N TYR A 125 11.93 -4.57 -14.76
CA TYR A 125 11.47 -3.66 -13.70
C TYR A 125 10.38 -2.72 -14.21
N ASP A 126 10.62 -2.08 -15.35
CA ASP A 126 9.70 -1.10 -15.92
C ASP A 126 8.38 -1.76 -16.35
N GLU A 127 8.43 -2.98 -16.86
CA GLU A 127 7.23 -3.74 -17.21
C GLU A 127 6.40 -4.12 -15.98
N MET A 128 7.04 -4.59 -14.90
CA MET A 128 6.35 -4.88 -13.66
C MET A 128 5.75 -3.59 -13.06
N ASN A 129 6.49 -2.49 -13.05
CA ASN A 129 6.00 -1.20 -12.53
C ASN A 129 4.77 -0.72 -13.32
N ARG A 130 4.86 -0.77 -14.66
CA ARG A 130 3.76 -0.39 -15.55
C ARG A 130 2.52 -1.25 -15.32
N ARG A 131 2.67 -2.58 -15.25
CA ARG A 131 1.55 -3.50 -15.01
C ARG A 131 0.87 -3.28 -13.66
N LEU A 132 1.65 -3.02 -12.60
CA LEU A 132 1.10 -2.66 -11.30
C LEU A 132 0.27 -1.39 -11.40
N SER A 133 0.85 -0.28 -11.87
CA SER A 133 0.14 1.00 -12.00
C SER A 133 -1.14 0.88 -12.85
N GLU A 134 -1.08 0.21 -14.00
CA GLU A 134 -2.25 -0.02 -14.85
C GLU A 134 -3.34 -0.83 -14.16
N ALA A 135 -2.98 -1.95 -13.52
CA ALA A 135 -3.94 -2.81 -12.83
C ALA A 135 -4.65 -2.07 -11.69
N TYR A 136 -3.91 -1.30 -10.89
CA TYR A 136 -4.49 -0.51 -9.80
C TYR A 136 -5.38 0.63 -10.31
N ASN A 137 -5.00 1.31 -11.40
CA ASN A 137 -5.83 2.33 -12.06
C ASN A 137 -7.13 1.73 -12.61
N GLU A 138 -7.06 0.61 -13.34
CA GLU A 138 -8.25 -0.06 -13.88
C GLU A 138 -9.17 -0.57 -12.75
N ALA A 139 -8.61 -1.06 -11.64
CA ALA A 139 -9.39 -1.46 -10.47
C ALA A 139 -10.10 -0.25 -9.83
N ALA A 140 -9.43 0.90 -9.75
CA ALA A 140 -10.03 2.14 -9.26
C ALA A 140 -11.14 2.65 -10.18
N GLU A 141 -10.91 2.70 -11.50
CA GLU A 141 -11.93 3.07 -12.49
C GLU A 141 -13.17 2.16 -12.41
N ALA A 142 -12.96 0.86 -12.22
CA ALA A 142 -14.04 -0.13 -12.14
C ALA A 142 -14.85 -0.07 -10.84
N THR A 143 -14.37 0.63 -9.79
CA THR A 143 -14.96 0.56 -8.45
C THR A 143 -15.20 1.91 -7.77
N GLY A 144 -14.62 3.00 -8.29
CA GLY A 144 -14.61 4.30 -7.64
C GLY A 144 -13.65 4.41 -6.45
N ALA A 145 -12.82 3.38 -6.20
CA ALA A 145 -11.79 3.45 -5.17
C ALA A 145 -10.69 4.46 -5.55
N VAL A 146 -9.93 4.94 -4.56
CA VAL A 146 -8.82 5.87 -4.78
C VAL A 146 -7.48 5.12 -4.69
N VAL A 147 -6.57 5.36 -5.64
CA VAL A 147 -5.24 4.74 -5.62
C VAL A 147 -4.26 5.59 -4.81
N ALA A 148 -3.64 4.99 -3.79
CA ALA A 148 -2.42 5.50 -3.18
C ALA A 148 -1.22 4.98 -3.98
N ARG A 149 -0.65 5.83 -4.84
CA ARG A 149 0.37 5.50 -5.86
C ARG A 149 1.77 5.25 -5.30
N VAL A 150 1.90 4.31 -4.37
CA VAL A 150 3.19 4.06 -3.67
C VAL A 150 4.23 3.51 -4.66
N GLY A 151 3.84 2.58 -5.53
CA GLY A 151 4.69 2.01 -6.58
C GLY A 151 5.33 3.06 -7.49
N ASP A 152 4.52 3.97 -8.00
CA ASP A 152 5.02 5.07 -8.84
C ASP A 152 6.00 6.00 -8.12
N VAL A 153 5.73 6.35 -6.85
CA VAL A 153 6.65 7.19 -6.07
C VAL A 153 7.97 6.44 -5.79
N PHE A 154 7.90 5.13 -5.52
CA PHE A 154 9.08 4.27 -5.47
C PHE A 154 9.91 4.35 -6.74
N ALA A 155 9.27 4.13 -7.90
CA ALA A 155 9.95 4.18 -9.20
C ALA A 155 10.58 5.55 -9.46
N ARG A 156 9.86 6.64 -9.16
CA ARG A 156 10.35 8.01 -9.35
C ARG A 156 11.60 8.29 -8.52
N ILE A 157 11.62 7.88 -7.26
CA ILE A 157 12.80 8.07 -6.40
C ILE A 157 13.95 7.17 -6.84
N MET A 158 13.71 5.87 -7.07
CA MET A 158 14.75 4.93 -7.49
C MET A 158 15.39 5.34 -8.83
N ASN A 159 14.59 5.86 -9.77
CA ASN A 159 15.07 6.30 -11.09
C ASN A 159 15.83 7.63 -11.04
N SER A 160 15.58 8.47 -10.02
CA SER A 160 16.33 9.71 -9.82
C SER A 160 17.76 9.49 -9.30
N GLY A 161 18.07 8.30 -8.81
CA GLY A 161 19.35 7.99 -8.15
C GLY A 161 19.50 8.57 -6.74
N ASN A 162 18.49 9.30 -6.23
CA ASN A 162 18.57 9.95 -4.92
C ASN A 162 18.64 8.95 -3.76
N ILE A 163 17.78 7.93 -3.76
CA ILE A 163 17.76 6.87 -2.74
C ILE A 163 17.89 5.53 -3.46
N THR A 164 18.91 4.75 -3.11
CA THR A 164 19.20 3.45 -3.72
C THR A 164 18.60 2.26 -2.96
N HIS A 165 18.11 2.48 -1.74
CA HIS A 165 17.70 1.42 -0.81
C HIS A 165 16.30 1.64 -0.24
N LEU A 166 15.30 1.86 -1.11
CA LEU A 166 13.89 1.80 -0.68
C LEU A 166 13.41 0.35 -0.47
N ILE A 167 14.01 -0.60 -1.18
CA ILE A 167 13.75 -2.04 -1.07
C ILE A 167 14.85 -2.68 -0.21
N ASN A 168 14.47 -3.61 0.66
CA ASN A 168 15.39 -4.36 1.51
C ASN A 168 16.41 -5.14 0.67
N GLN A 169 17.68 -5.08 1.06
CA GLN A 169 18.75 -5.70 0.28
C GLN A 169 18.90 -7.21 0.48
N ASN A 170 18.28 -7.76 1.52
CA ASN A 170 18.40 -9.18 1.84
C ASN A 170 17.47 -10.04 0.99
N ASP A 171 16.27 -9.55 0.69
CA ASP A 171 15.26 -10.29 -0.09
C ASP A 171 14.89 -9.63 -1.41
N ASN A 172 15.24 -8.35 -1.60
CA ASN A 172 15.11 -7.61 -2.85
C ASN A 172 13.67 -7.37 -3.32
N TYR A 173 12.67 -7.52 -2.44
CA TYR A 173 11.28 -7.16 -2.76
C TYR A 173 10.49 -6.55 -1.59
N HIS A 174 10.81 -6.88 -0.33
CA HIS A 174 10.16 -6.22 0.81
C HIS A 174 10.67 -4.79 0.99
N PRO A 175 9.90 -3.90 1.63
CA PRO A 175 10.34 -2.53 1.83
C PRO A 175 11.46 -2.50 2.88
N SER A 176 12.45 -1.64 2.66
CA SER A 176 13.29 -1.13 3.76
C SER A 176 12.43 -0.25 4.67
N THR A 177 12.97 0.20 5.81
CA THR A 177 12.23 1.17 6.65
C THR A 177 11.98 2.50 5.93
N SER A 178 12.89 2.94 5.05
CA SER A 178 12.63 4.12 4.20
C SER A 178 11.51 3.86 3.18
N GLY A 179 11.41 2.63 2.66
CA GLY A 179 10.33 2.21 1.77
C GLY A 179 8.96 2.17 2.46
N SER A 180 8.89 1.60 3.67
CA SER A 180 7.67 1.61 4.49
C SER A 180 7.27 3.03 4.88
N TYR A 181 8.24 3.89 5.20
CA TYR A 181 7.99 5.31 5.49
C TYR A 181 7.39 6.04 4.27
N LEU A 182 7.96 5.82 3.09
CA LEU A 182 7.43 6.35 1.83
C LEU A 182 5.98 5.89 1.59
N ALA A 183 5.69 4.61 1.79
CA ALA A 183 4.32 4.08 1.67
C ALA A 183 3.35 4.82 2.61
N ALA A 184 3.73 5.01 3.89
CA ALA A 184 2.93 5.76 4.85
C ALA A 184 2.71 7.22 4.43
N CYS A 185 3.74 7.92 3.93
CA CYS A 185 3.62 9.29 3.43
C CYS A 185 2.64 9.40 2.26
N VAL A 186 2.75 8.51 1.27
CA VAL A 186 1.88 8.53 0.09
C VAL A 186 0.43 8.26 0.50
N ILE A 187 0.19 7.23 1.32
CA ILE A 187 -1.17 6.90 1.78
C ILE A 187 -1.76 8.05 2.61
N PHE A 188 -0.97 8.66 3.50
CA PHE A 188 -1.38 9.85 4.26
C PHE A 188 -1.77 11.01 3.35
N ARG A 189 -0.93 11.31 2.36
CA ARG A 189 -1.16 12.40 1.41
C ARG A 189 -2.42 12.16 0.59
N THR A 190 -2.59 10.94 0.05
CA THR A 190 -3.77 10.52 -0.71
C THR A 190 -5.06 10.67 0.10
N ILE A 191 -5.06 10.27 1.37
CA ILE A 191 -6.26 10.31 2.22
C ILE A 191 -6.58 11.72 2.70
N THR A 192 -5.58 12.48 3.16
CA THR A 192 -5.80 13.72 3.91
C THR A 192 -5.67 14.98 3.05
N GLY A 193 -4.98 14.90 1.91
CA GLY A 193 -4.62 16.06 1.11
C GLY A 193 -3.73 17.06 1.86
N LYS A 194 -3.06 16.67 2.95
CA LYS A 194 -2.10 17.50 3.70
C LYS A 194 -0.66 17.20 3.26
N GLN A 195 0.23 18.16 3.47
CA GLN A 195 1.65 17.98 3.14
C GLN A 195 2.30 16.97 4.09
N THR A 196 3.28 16.24 3.58
CA THR A 196 4.06 15.26 4.33
C THR A 196 5.30 15.88 4.96
N ILE A 197 5.72 17.06 4.51
CA ILE A 197 6.83 17.80 5.12
C ILE A 197 6.57 18.02 6.62
N GLY A 198 7.54 17.61 7.44
CA GLY A 198 7.48 17.76 8.90
C GLY A 198 6.69 16.68 9.62
N LEU A 199 6.16 15.67 8.93
CA LEU A 199 5.51 14.53 9.57
C LEU A 199 6.51 13.67 10.36
N PRO A 200 6.05 13.00 11.44
CA PRO A 200 6.83 12.03 12.19
C PRO A 200 7.43 10.95 11.27
N CYS A 201 8.62 10.48 11.60
CA CYS A 201 9.36 9.49 10.83
C CYS A 201 10.08 8.51 11.78
N PRO A 202 10.19 7.21 11.44
CA PRO A 202 11.00 6.28 12.22
C PRO A 202 12.45 6.72 12.33
N SER A 203 13.07 6.50 13.50
CA SER A 203 14.42 6.99 13.82
C SER A 203 15.54 6.44 12.94
N ASN A 204 15.30 5.31 12.28
CA ASN A 204 16.24 4.65 11.38
C ASN A 204 16.10 5.10 9.91
N VAL A 205 15.23 6.07 9.61
CA VAL A 205 15.21 6.77 8.32
C VAL A 205 16.14 7.98 8.42
N SER A 206 17.11 8.08 7.50
CA SER A 206 18.04 9.22 7.50
C SER A 206 17.31 10.53 7.18
N LEU A 207 17.81 11.66 7.70
CA LEU A 207 17.25 12.98 7.41
C LEU A 207 17.23 13.30 5.90
N TYR A 208 18.21 12.81 5.16
CA TYR A 208 18.26 12.92 3.71
C TYR A 208 17.12 12.13 3.05
N ASN A 209 16.94 10.85 3.40
CA ASN A 209 15.86 10.04 2.85
C ASN A 209 14.49 10.62 3.21
N LEU A 210 14.30 11.04 4.47
CA LEU A 210 13.11 11.74 4.94
C LEU A 210 12.81 12.95 4.05
N SER A 211 13.78 13.83 3.84
CA SER A 211 13.59 15.03 3.03
C SER A 211 13.23 14.71 1.58
N VAL A 212 13.88 13.72 0.98
CA VAL A 212 13.61 13.33 -0.42
C VAL A 212 12.21 12.73 -0.54
N ILE A 213 11.86 11.80 0.35
CA ILE A 213 10.57 11.11 0.36
C ILE A 213 9.41 12.10 0.52
N GLN A 214 9.49 13.01 1.50
CA GLN A 214 8.43 13.99 1.73
C GLN A 214 8.27 14.95 0.54
N LYS A 215 9.38 15.49 0.02
CA LYS A 215 9.35 16.41 -1.13
C LYS A 215 8.79 15.76 -2.39
N VAL A 216 9.21 14.53 -2.71
CA VAL A 216 8.73 13.83 -3.90
C VAL A 216 7.25 13.49 -3.74
N THR A 217 6.84 12.97 -2.58
CA THR A 217 5.43 12.68 -2.27
C THR A 217 4.56 13.92 -2.46
N ASP A 218 4.91 15.05 -1.83
CA ASP A 218 4.10 16.28 -1.87
C ASP A 218 4.02 16.91 -3.27
N SER A 219 5.01 16.64 -4.14
CA SER A 219 5.03 17.15 -5.50
C SER A 219 4.27 16.29 -6.52
N PHE A 220 3.99 15.03 -6.18
CA PHE A 220 3.50 14.02 -7.12
C PHE A 220 2.11 13.47 -6.76
N VAL A 221 1.77 13.44 -5.47
CA VAL A 221 0.52 12.89 -4.92
C VAL A 221 -0.42 14.01 -4.49
#